data_AF-A0A538PYP2-F1
#
_entry.id   AF-A0A538PYP2-F1
#
_cell.length_a   1.000
_cell.length_b   1.000
_cell.length_c   1.000
_cell.angle_alpha   90.00
_cell.angle_beta   90.00
_cell.angle_gamma   90.00
#
_symmetry.space_group_name_H-M   'P 1'
#
loop_
_entity.id
_entity.type
_entity.pdbx_description
1 polymer ?
#
loop_
_entity_poly.entity_id
_entity_poly.type
_entity_poly.pdbx_seq_one_letter_code
_entity_poly.pdbx_strand_id
1 'polypeptide(L)'
;MTIKPRTVRALKEARTRLRDAAAAAHSTASAQSDRSARELEVEHESLEAALDAATGMLEAARSVHELDQVAAATGANRLLVDDAIERHATAAAETETAAGQLRERTRQLRTAERLVDRVERHRARRESRAEQRRTDDLVARRRPCG
;
A
#
# COMPACT_ATOMS: atom_id res chain seq x y z
N MET A 1 -36.67 -2.24 10.93
CA MET A 1 -35.52 -1.80 11.76
C MET A 1 -35.01 -0.45 11.25
N THR A 2 -34.76 0.52 12.13
CA THR A 2 -34.32 1.89 11.79
C THR A 2 -32.84 2.01 12.09
N ILE A 3 -31.98 2.26 11.09
CA ILE A 3 -30.54 2.47 11.32
C ILE A 3 -30.36 3.84 11.98
N LYS A 4 -29.68 3.87 13.14
CA LYS A 4 -29.52 5.08 13.95
C LYS A 4 -28.58 6.08 13.24
N PRO A 5 -28.89 7.41 13.23
CA PRO A 5 -28.03 8.42 12.61
C PRO A 5 -26.58 8.42 13.09
N ARG A 6 -26.35 8.13 14.38
CA ARG A 6 -25.01 7.98 14.97
C ARG A 6 -24.19 6.87 14.29
N THR A 7 -24.83 5.76 13.95
CA THR A 7 -24.20 4.63 13.25
C THR A 7 -23.77 5.02 11.84
N VAL A 8 -24.59 5.81 11.13
CA VAL A 8 -24.27 6.28 9.78
C VAL A 8 -23.06 7.23 9.80
N ARG A 9 -23.03 8.16 10.75
CA ARG A 9 -21.90 9.08 10.94
C ARG A 9 -20.61 8.32 11.24
N ALA A 10 -20.66 7.37 12.17
CA ALA A 10 -19.51 6.52 12.50
C ALA A 10 -18.99 5.73 11.29
N LEU A 11 -19.89 5.26 10.42
CA LEU A 11 -19.51 4.50 9.21
C LEU A 11 -18.84 5.40 8.16
N LYS A 12 -19.30 6.65 8.01
CA LYS A 12 -18.66 7.65 7.14
C LYS A 12 -17.28 8.06 7.67
N GLU A 13 -17.16 8.30 8.98
CA GLU A 13 -15.89 8.61 9.63
C GLU A 13 -14.89 7.45 9.49
N ALA A 14 -15.33 6.21 9.69
CA ALA A 14 -14.49 5.02 9.46
C ALA A 14 -14.01 4.91 8.01
N ARG A 15 -14.88 5.20 7.03
CA ARG A 15 -14.51 5.21 5.60
C ARG A 15 -13.44 6.25 5.30
N THR A 16 -13.59 7.47 5.81
CA THR A 16 -12.60 8.54 5.62
C THR A 16 -11.25 8.13 6.22
N ARG A 17 -11.25 7.65 7.47
CA ARG A 17 -10.02 7.15 8.13
C ARG A 17 -9.33 6.03 7.34
N LEU A 18 -10.09 5.09 6.79
CA LEU A 18 -9.53 4.00 5.97
C LEU A 18 -8.90 4.53 4.67
N ARG A 19 -9.50 5.54 4.03
CA ARG A 19 -8.94 6.16 2.84
C ARG A 19 -7.68 6.96 3.13
N ASP A 20 -7.68 7.73 4.21
CA ASP A 20 -6.50 8.51 4.63
C ASP A 20 -5.35 7.59 5.00
N ALA A 21 -5.63 6.50 5.73
CA ALA A 21 -4.64 5.49 6.06
C ALA A 21 -4.09 4.77 4.81
N ALA A 22 -4.94 4.51 3.79
CA ALA A 22 -4.50 3.92 2.53
C ALA A 22 -3.63 4.89 1.72
N ALA A 23 -3.99 6.17 1.66
CA ALA A 23 -3.22 7.20 0.97
C ALA A 23 -1.84 7.42 1.63
N ALA A 24 -1.80 7.49 2.96
CA ALA A 24 -0.55 7.59 3.71
C ALA A 24 0.34 6.36 3.49
N ALA A 25 -0.23 5.14 3.57
CA ALA A 25 0.51 3.91 3.33
C ALA A 25 1.09 3.84 1.92
N HIS A 26 0.32 4.27 0.90
CA HIS A 26 0.80 4.34 -0.48
C HIS A 26 1.95 5.34 -0.63
N SER A 27 1.81 6.56 -0.08
CA SER A 27 2.84 7.58 -0.15
C SER A 27 4.15 7.14 0.51
N THR A 28 4.07 6.50 1.69
CA THR A 28 5.24 5.96 2.38
C THR A 28 5.89 4.83 1.57
N ALA A 29 5.09 3.91 1.02
CA ALA A 29 5.60 2.81 0.22
C ALA A 29 6.29 3.30 -1.06
N SER A 30 5.72 4.28 -1.78
CA SER A 30 6.36 4.88 -2.95
C SER A 30 7.68 5.56 -2.58
N ALA A 31 7.71 6.39 -1.52
CA ALA A 31 8.92 7.07 -1.08
C ALA A 31 10.01 6.10 -0.58
N GLN A 32 9.62 4.95 -0.03
CA GLN A 32 10.56 3.89 0.35
C GLN A 32 11.10 3.18 -0.89
N SER A 33 10.24 2.83 -1.84
CA SER A 33 10.63 2.23 -3.12
C SER A 33 11.63 3.09 -3.88
N ASP A 34 11.39 4.40 -3.97
CA ASP A 34 12.29 5.34 -4.68
C ASP A 34 13.65 5.45 -3.99
N ARG A 35 13.69 5.41 -2.64
CA ARG A 35 14.94 5.43 -1.87
C ARG A 35 15.71 4.14 -2.07
N SER A 36 15.06 2.99 -1.92
CA SER A 36 15.69 1.68 -2.11
C SER A 36 16.19 1.49 -3.53
N ALA A 37 15.49 2.00 -4.55
CA ALA A 37 15.96 1.96 -5.93
C ALA A 37 17.27 2.73 -6.11
N ARG A 38 17.40 3.93 -5.51
CA ARG A 38 18.64 4.73 -5.56
C ARG A 38 19.77 4.08 -4.77
N GLU A 39 19.48 3.55 -3.58
CA GLU A 39 20.47 2.84 -2.77
C GLU A 39 21.04 1.63 -3.54
N LEU A 40 20.18 0.89 -4.24
CA LEU A 40 20.58 -0.25 -5.06
C LEU A 40 21.41 0.16 -6.29
N GLU A 41 21.07 1.27 -6.94
CA GLU A 41 21.87 1.82 -8.05
C GLU A 41 23.27 2.21 -7.59
N VAL A 42 23.39 2.88 -6.44
CA VAL A 42 24.68 3.25 -5.84
C VAL A 42 25.50 2.01 -5.43
N GLU A 43 24.86 1.01 -4.81
CA GLU A 43 25.54 -0.25 -4.46
C GLU A 43 26.02 -0.99 -5.71
N HIS A 44 25.23 -1.00 -6.78
CA HIS A 44 25.59 -1.62 -8.05
C HIS A 44 26.81 -0.94 -8.69
N GLU A 45 26.79 0.40 -8.80
CA GLU A 45 27.92 1.18 -9.32
C GLU A 45 29.19 0.94 -8.50
N SER A 46 29.06 0.88 -7.16
CA SER A 46 30.19 0.60 -6.27
C SER A 46 30.76 -0.81 -6.48
N LEU A 47 29.90 -1.79 -6.76
CA LEU A 47 30.31 -3.18 -6.95
C LEU A 47 30.97 -3.39 -8.33
N GLU A 48 30.44 -2.75 -9.37
CA GLU A 48 31.07 -2.71 -10.69
C GLU A 48 32.46 -2.06 -10.63
N ALA A 49 32.58 -0.89 -9.98
CA ALA A 49 33.87 -0.22 -9.82
C ALA A 49 34.88 -1.09 -9.05
N ALA A 50 34.43 -1.83 -8.04
CA ALA A 50 35.27 -2.75 -7.28
C ALA A 50 35.72 -3.97 -8.12
N LEU A 51 34.86 -4.49 -8.99
CA LEU A 51 35.20 -5.58 -9.92
C LEU A 51 36.17 -5.11 -11.01
N ASP A 52 35.98 -3.92 -11.56
CA ASP A 52 36.90 -3.32 -12.53
C ASP A 52 38.29 -3.09 -11.91
N ALA A 53 38.32 -2.55 -10.69
CA ALA A 53 39.56 -2.37 -9.95
C ALA A 53 40.27 -3.71 -9.67
N ALA A 54 39.52 -4.72 -9.22
CA ALA A 54 40.07 -6.06 -9.01
C ALA A 54 40.61 -6.69 -10.29
N THR A 55 39.93 -6.48 -11.42
CA THR A 55 40.36 -6.94 -12.75
C THR A 55 41.67 -6.25 -13.16
N GLY A 56 41.76 -4.93 -13.02
CA GLY A 56 42.99 -4.19 -13.31
C GLY A 56 44.16 -4.62 -12.40
N MET A 57 43.91 -4.86 -11.12
CA MET A 57 44.92 -5.39 -10.20
C MET A 57 45.37 -6.81 -10.58
N LEU A 58 44.45 -7.67 -11.02
CA LEU A 58 44.76 -9.02 -11.47
C LEU A 58 45.64 -9.00 -12.73
N GLU A 59 45.35 -8.13 -13.69
CA GLU A 59 46.14 -7.96 -14.91
C GLU A 59 47.56 -7.42 -14.64
N ALA A 60 47.69 -6.55 -13.64
CA ALA A 60 48.96 -5.96 -13.22
C ALA A 60 49.80 -6.88 -12.32
N ALA A 61 49.20 -7.89 -11.68
CA ALA A 61 49.87 -8.75 -10.72
C ALA A 61 51.05 -9.50 -11.35
N ARG A 62 52.22 -9.38 -10.72
CA ARG A 62 53.48 -10.05 -11.11
C ARG A 62 53.96 -11.02 -10.03
N SER A 63 53.32 -11.03 -8.87
CA SER A 63 53.71 -11.85 -7.73
C SER A 63 52.51 -12.55 -7.09
N VAL A 64 52.80 -13.66 -6.40
CA VAL A 64 51.79 -14.41 -5.62
C VAL A 64 51.20 -13.54 -4.51
N HIS A 65 52.00 -12.66 -3.91
CA HIS A 65 51.52 -11.74 -2.88
C HIS A 65 50.47 -10.75 -3.40
N GLU A 66 50.63 -10.24 -4.62
CA GLU A 66 49.64 -9.36 -5.25
C GLU A 66 48.35 -10.13 -5.59
N LEU A 67 48.46 -11.39 -6.01
CA LEU A 67 47.30 -12.25 -6.24
C LEU A 67 46.52 -12.53 -4.93
N ASP A 68 47.21 -12.73 -3.81
CA ASP A 68 46.57 -12.89 -2.49
C ASP A 68 45.82 -11.62 -2.05
N GLN A 69 46.35 -10.44 -2.36
CA GLN A 69 45.66 -9.17 -2.09
C GLN A 69 44.38 -9.03 -2.91
N VAL A 70 44.40 -9.40 -4.19
CA VAL A 70 43.20 -9.42 -5.05
C VAL A 70 42.17 -10.43 -4.53
N ALA A 71 42.61 -11.61 -4.11
CA ALA A 71 41.75 -12.63 -3.53
C ALA A 71 41.09 -12.15 -2.22
N ALA A 72 41.82 -11.44 -1.35
CA ALA A 72 41.26 -10.87 -0.14
C ALA A 72 40.22 -9.77 -0.43
N ALA A 73 40.50 -8.86 -1.37
CA ALA A 73 39.59 -7.80 -1.77
C ALA A 73 38.30 -8.34 -2.40
N THR A 74 38.41 -9.32 -3.31
CA THR A 74 37.25 -9.97 -3.93
C THR A 74 36.46 -10.85 -2.96
N GLY A 75 37.13 -11.44 -1.97
CA GLY A 75 36.49 -12.20 -0.89
C GLY A 75 35.56 -11.34 -0.04
N ALA A 76 35.96 -10.11 0.29
CA ALA A 76 35.09 -9.17 1.01
C ALA A 76 33.82 -8.81 0.20
N ASN A 77 33.96 -8.63 -1.12
CA ASN A 77 32.81 -8.33 -1.99
C ASN A 77 31.84 -9.51 -2.11
N ARG A 78 32.30 -10.77 -2.05
CA ARG A 78 31.40 -11.93 -2.00
C ARG A 78 30.49 -11.90 -0.77
N LEU A 79 31.03 -11.58 0.40
CA LEU A 79 30.24 -11.47 1.62
C LEU A 79 29.17 -10.38 1.52
N LEU A 80 29.49 -9.26 0.87
CA LEU A 80 28.52 -8.18 0.61
C LEU A 80 27.40 -8.62 -0.34
N VAL A 81 27.72 -9.41 -1.38
CA VAL A 81 26.72 -9.98 -2.29
C VAL A 81 25.81 -10.97 -1.57
N ASP A 82 26.37 -11.86 -0.75
CA ASP A 82 25.59 -12.85 0.00
C ASP A 82 24.62 -12.17 0.99
N ASP A 83 25.10 -11.14 1.70
CA ASP A 83 24.26 -10.31 2.58
C ASP A 83 23.17 -9.57 1.77
N ALA A 84 23.50 -9.00 0.62
CA ALA A 84 22.52 -8.36 -0.26
C ALA A 84 21.42 -9.34 -0.73
N ILE A 85 21.78 -10.59 -1.05
CA ILE A 85 20.82 -11.64 -1.40
C ILE A 85 19.89 -11.95 -0.23
N GLU A 86 20.43 -12.08 0.99
CA GLU A 86 19.64 -12.35 2.20
C GLU A 86 18.69 -11.18 2.53
N ARG A 87 19.17 -9.94 2.45
CA ARG A 87 18.35 -8.74 2.59
C ARG A 87 17.24 -8.67 1.53
N HIS A 88 17.55 -9.01 0.28
CA HIS A 88 16.55 -9.06 -0.79
C HIS A 88 15.47 -10.13 -0.52
N ALA A 89 15.87 -11.33 -0.07
CA ALA A 89 14.92 -12.37 0.30
C ALA A 89 14.00 -11.94 1.45
N THR A 90 14.55 -11.25 2.46
CA THR A 90 13.78 -10.69 3.57
C THR A 90 12.81 -9.61 3.09
N ALA A 91 13.27 -8.68 2.26
CA ALA A 91 12.43 -7.64 1.67
C ALA A 91 11.30 -8.22 0.80
N ALA A 92 11.57 -9.29 0.04
CA ALA A 92 10.55 -9.99 -0.72
C ALA A 92 9.45 -10.59 0.18
N ALA A 93 9.81 -11.19 1.32
CA ALA A 93 8.84 -11.72 2.28
C ALA A 93 8.01 -10.61 2.95
N GLU A 94 8.64 -9.48 3.29
CA GLU A 94 7.96 -8.32 3.88
C GLU A 94 6.98 -7.67 2.89
N THR A 95 7.39 -7.52 1.62
CA THR A 95 6.53 -6.96 0.56
C THR A 95 5.34 -7.87 0.25
N GLU A 96 5.51 -9.19 0.26
CA GLU A 96 4.39 -10.14 0.11
C GLU A 96 3.40 -10.01 1.28
N THR A 97 3.91 -9.91 2.51
CA THR A 97 3.09 -9.70 3.72
C THR A 97 2.32 -8.39 3.63
N ALA A 98 2.99 -7.29 3.24
CA ALA A 98 2.37 -5.98 3.06
C ALA A 98 1.29 -5.99 1.96
N ALA A 99 1.55 -6.67 0.84
CA ALA A 99 0.58 -6.86 -0.23
C ALA A 99 -0.66 -7.64 0.24
N GLY A 100 -0.46 -8.67 1.08
CA GLY A 100 -1.54 -9.40 1.74
C GLY A 100 -2.42 -8.49 2.61
N GLN A 101 -1.79 -7.68 3.46
CA GLN A 101 -2.50 -6.70 4.31
C GLN A 101 -3.26 -5.66 3.49
N LEU A 102 -2.68 -5.18 2.38
CA LEU A 102 -3.34 -4.20 1.49
C LEU A 102 -4.58 -4.80 0.80
N ARG A 103 -4.50 -6.05 0.33
CA ARG A 103 -5.65 -6.77 -0.23
C ARG A 103 -6.77 -6.90 0.80
N GLU A 104 -6.43 -7.23 2.05
CA GLU A 104 -7.41 -7.35 3.13
C GLU A 104 -8.06 -6.01 3.47
N ARG A 105 -7.26 -4.94 3.65
CA ARG A 105 -7.79 -3.58 3.85
C ARG A 105 -8.70 -3.12 2.70
N THR A 106 -8.37 -3.49 1.46
CA THR A 106 -9.20 -3.20 0.29
C THR A 106 -10.55 -3.92 0.36
N ARG A 107 -10.58 -5.19 0.80
CA ARG A 107 -11.83 -5.94 1.02
C ARG A 107 -12.69 -5.30 2.12
N GLN A 108 -12.05 -4.86 3.21
CA GLN A 108 -12.73 -4.16 4.30
C GLN A 108 -13.33 -2.83 3.82
N LEU A 109 -12.58 -2.04 3.05
CA LEU A 109 -13.07 -0.78 2.48
C LEU A 109 -14.26 -1.00 1.55
N ARG A 110 -14.19 -1.96 0.62
CA ARG A 110 -15.31 -2.32 -0.28
C ARG A 110 -16.55 -2.74 0.50
N THR A 111 -16.36 -3.48 1.59
CA THR A 111 -17.47 -3.91 2.46
C THR A 111 -18.10 -2.72 3.18
N ALA A 112 -17.27 -1.81 3.72
CA ALA A 112 -17.74 -0.58 4.34
C ALA A 112 -18.51 0.31 3.34
N GLU A 113 -18.00 0.46 2.11
CA GLU A 113 -18.67 1.23 1.05
C GLU A 113 -20.05 0.66 0.70
N ARG A 114 -20.16 -0.66 0.52
CA ARG A 114 -21.46 -1.32 0.30
C ARG A 114 -22.45 -1.09 1.44
N LEU A 115 -21.96 -1.04 2.68
CA LEU A 115 -22.80 -0.74 3.84
C LEU A 115 -23.28 0.72 3.85
N VAL A 116 -22.41 1.68 3.53
CA VAL A 116 -22.81 3.09 3.35
C VAL A 116 -23.91 3.19 2.29
N ASP A 117 -23.69 2.61 1.11
CA ASP A 117 -24.65 2.68 -0.01
C ASP A 117 -26.00 2.08 0.38
N ARG A 118 -26.00 0.95 1.09
CA ARG A 118 -27.23 0.31 1.56
C ARG A 118 -27.99 1.21 2.54
N VAL A 119 -27.28 1.85 3.46
CA VAL A 119 -27.86 2.80 4.43
C VAL A 119 -28.47 4.00 3.71
N GLU A 120 -27.75 4.58 2.75
CA GLU A 120 -28.19 5.75 1.99
C GLU A 120 -29.44 5.44 1.16
N ARG A 121 -29.47 4.29 0.45
CA ARG A 121 -30.68 3.82 -0.25
C ARG A 121 -31.86 3.62 0.70
N HIS A 122 -31.63 3.07 1.89
CA HIS A 122 -32.69 2.87 2.88
C HIS A 122 -33.26 4.20 3.39
N ARG A 123 -32.41 5.20 3.58
CA ARG A 123 -32.81 6.55 4.00
C ARG A 123 -33.61 7.24 2.90
N ALA A 124 -33.11 7.25 1.67
CA ALA A 124 -33.80 7.82 0.52
C ALA A 124 -35.19 7.20 0.31
N ARG A 125 -35.31 5.86 0.39
CA ARG A 125 -36.61 5.17 0.32
C ARG A 125 -37.58 5.58 1.43
N ARG A 126 -37.08 5.87 2.63
CA ARG A 126 -37.91 6.33 3.76
C ARG A 126 -38.37 7.76 3.58
N GLU A 127 -37.47 8.64 3.16
CA GLU A 127 -37.78 10.05 2.88
C GLU A 127 -38.82 10.15 1.76
N SER A 128 -38.62 9.42 0.65
CA SER A 128 -39.59 9.33 -0.45
C SER A 128 -40.96 8.80 0.02
N ARG A 129 -41.02 7.76 0.85
CA ARG A 129 -42.30 7.27 1.42
C ARG A 129 -42.97 8.28 2.34
N ALA A 130 -42.19 9.03 3.11
CA ALA A 130 -42.73 10.07 4.00
C ALA A 130 -43.28 11.26 3.20
N GLU A 131 -42.59 11.65 2.13
CA GLU A 131 -43.07 12.67 1.17
C GLU A 131 -44.34 12.21 0.46
N GLN A 132 -44.38 10.97 -0.04
CA GLN A 132 -45.56 10.40 -0.69
C GLN A 132 -46.78 10.45 0.24
N ARG A 133 -46.63 9.99 1.50
CA ARG A 133 -47.73 10.06 2.48
C ARG A 133 -48.20 11.49 2.75
N ARG A 134 -47.28 12.46 2.87
CA ARG A 134 -47.65 13.87 3.05
C ARG A 134 -48.43 14.39 1.85
N THR A 135 -48.01 14.05 0.63
CA THR A 135 -48.71 14.42 -0.60
C THR A 135 -50.09 13.77 -0.68
N ASP A 136 -50.17 12.47 -0.39
CA ASP A 136 -51.43 11.71 -0.37
C ASP A 136 -52.41 12.27 0.67
N ASP A 137 -51.94 12.62 1.87
CA ASP A 137 -52.73 13.25 2.93
C ASP A 137 -53.27 14.63 2.51
N LEU A 138 -52.44 15.43 1.82
CA LEU A 138 -52.85 16.73 1.28
C LEU A 138 -53.89 16.60 0.17
N VAL A 139 -53.74 15.60 -0.70
CA VAL A 139 -54.71 15.29 -1.77
C VAL A 139 -56.01 14.77 -1.19
N ALA A 140 -55.97 13.90 -0.18
CA ALA A 140 -57.15 13.34 0.49
C ALA A 140 -57.96 14.45 1.20
N ARG A 141 -57.29 15.41 1.85
CA ARG A 141 -57.94 16.58 2.49
C ARG A 141 -58.59 17.54 1.50
N ARG A 142 -58.15 17.55 0.23
CA ARG A 142 -58.68 18.42 -0.83
C ARG A 142 -59.82 17.79 -1.63
N ARG A 143 -60.15 16.51 -1.41
CA ARG A 143 -61.35 15.90 -2.00
C ARG A 143 -62.55 16.22 -1.12
N PRO A 144 -63.48 17.09 -1.54
CA PRO A 144 -64.77 17.18 -0.86
C PRO A 144 -65.46 15.83 -1.02
N CYS A 145 -66.01 15.32 0.08
CA CYS A 145 -66.92 14.18 0.03
C CYS A 145 -68.10 14.62 -0.87
N GLY A 146 -68.20 14.02 -2.06
CA GLY A 146 -69.43 14.07 -2.84
C GLY A 146 -70.51 13.25 -2.17
#